data_AF-A0A2E0XXI8-F1
#
_entry.id   AF-A0A2E0XXI8-F1
#
_cell.length_a   1.000
_cell.length_b   1.000
_cell.length_c   1.000
_cell.angle_alpha   90.00
_cell.angle_beta   90.00
_cell.angle_gamma   90.00
#
_symmetry.space_group_name_H-M   'P 1'
#
loop_
_entity.id
_entity.type
_entity.pdbx_description
1 polymer ?
#
loop_
_entity_poly.entity_id
_entity_poly.type
_entity_poly.pdbx_seq_one_letter_code
_entity_poly.pdbx_strand_id
1 'polypeptide(L)'
;MNVKRASIFVGAVAGFAMSGMATAEFQGMAYQNVRTGAEGTTYRIYAILDDGDRLDAVAGNGQQELSMTSINGFYQNANGGPTSKEINSNFFAFVPSMEWDSYVTVGALYQDGTPFGSNELNNVGMQWGAFEGGGDLFTDNGTWFVTPDQEQGEAILHSNLEGDVTGAAFGVLIAQVTTTATGGIDGTFSGLLQGKDANGDTWQANVDGFQYGGVVPAPGALALLGLAGLAGRRRRRA
;
A
#
# COMPACT_ATOMS: atom_id res chain seq x y z
N MET A 1 -40.75 14.72 -26.76
CA MET A 1 -40.11 13.38 -26.81
C MET A 1 -38.62 13.59 -26.58
N ASN A 2 -38.14 13.17 -25.41
CA ASN A 2 -36.82 13.51 -24.88
C ASN A 2 -35.71 12.73 -25.58
N VAL A 3 -34.78 13.43 -26.22
CA VAL A 3 -33.56 12.83 -26.76
C VAL A 3 -32.56 12.72 -25.61
N LYS A 4 -32.42 11.51 -25.05
CA LYS A 4 -31.38 11.22 -24.05
C LYS A 4 -30.03 11.26 -24.75
N ARG A 5 -29.13 12.12 -24.25
CA ARG A 5 -27.73 12.19 -24.68
C ARG A 5 -27.05 10.87 -24.30
N ALA A 6 -26.53 10.17 -25.29
CA ALA A 6 -25.66 9.03 -25.08
C ALA A 6 -24.24 9.54 -24.80
N SER A 7 -23.78 9.36 -23.58
CA SER A 7 -22.39 9.59 -23.20
C SER A 7 -21.56 8.43 -23.76
N ILE A 8 -20.67 8.72 -24.70
CA ILE A 8 -19.70 7.76 -25.24
C ILE A 8 -18.53 7.71 -24.25
N PHE A 9 -18.40 6.61 -23.53
CA PHE A 9 -17.18 6.31 -22.77
C PHE A 9 -16.12 5.80 -23.76
N VAL A 10 -15.18 6.68 -24.11
CA VAL A 10 -13.96 6.30 -24.83
C VAL A 10 -13.02 5.67 -23.81
N GLY A 11 -12.90 4.34 -23.86
CA GLY A 11 -11.81 3.62 -23.19
C GLY A 11 -10.49 3.98 -23.85
N ALA A 12 -9.76 4.92 -23.27
CA ALA A 12 -8.42 5.24 -23.69
C ALA A 12 -7.44 4.36 -22.90
N VAL A 13 -7.01 3.25 -23.52
CA VAL A 13 -5.70 2.66 -23.20
C VAL A 13 -4.67 3.58 -23.86
N ALA A 14 -4.36 4.69 -23.18
CA ALA A 14 -3.40 5.69 -23.65
C ALA A 14 -2.00 5.30 -23.15
N GLY A 15 -1.05 5.27 -24.09
CA GLY A 15 0.32 4.83 -23.86
C GLY A 15 1.03 5.60 -22.75
N PHE A 16 1.84 4.86 -22.00
CA PHE A 16 2.72 5.38 -20.95
C PHE A 16 3.85 6.22 -21.56
N ALA A 17 3.64 7.54 -21.61
CA ALA A 17 4.70 8.49 -21.83
C ALA A 17 5.31 8.87 -20.47
N MET A 18 6.55 8.45 -20.24
CA MET A 18 7.35 8.85 -19.08
C MET A 18 7.71 10.34 -19.20
N SER A 19 7.16 11.17 -18.32
CA SER A 19 7.73 12.47 -17.97
C SER A 19 7.71 12.61 -16.46
N GLY A 20 8.89 12.54 -15.86
CA GLY A 20 9.07 12.80 -14.43
C GLY A 20 8.66 14.22 -14.10
N MET A 21 7.52 14.35 -13.44
CA MET A 21 7.23 15.44 -12.54
C MET A 21 6.82 14.77 -11.23
N ALA A 22 7.67 14.85 -10.21
CA ALA A 22 7.16 14.75 -8.86
C ALA A 22 6.33 16.02 -8.64
N THR A 23 5.05 15.95 -8.99
CA THR A 23 4.07 16.88 -8.41
C THR A 23 3.92 16.47 -6.94
N ALA A 24 3.65 17.42 -6.07
CA ALA A 24 3.74 17.27 -4.61
C ALA A 24 2.68 16.31 -3.99
N GLU A 25 2.06 15.46 -4.80
CA GLU A 25 0.82 14.71 -4.53
C GLU A 25 1.09 13.35 -3.86
N PHE A 26 2.19 12.67 -4.23
CA PHE A 26 2.65 11.46 -3.54
C PHE A 26 3.84 11.77 -2.62
N GLN A 27 3.65 11.55 -1.32
CA GLN A 27 4.63 11.91 -0.29
C GLN A 27 5.57 10.76 0.08
N GLY A 28 5.24 9.53 -0.31
CA GLY A 28 6.02 8.33 -0.01
C GLY A 28 5.15 7.18 0.47
N MET A 29 5.80 6.12 0.92
CA MET A 29 5.13 4.94 1.47
C MET A 29 5.25 4.90 2.99
N ALA A 30 4.24 4.34 3.64
CA ALA A 30 4.30 4.04 5.05
C ALA A 30 3.64 2.69 5.34
N TYR A 31 3.95 2.11 6.49
CA TYR A 31 3.25 0.96 7.02
C TYR A 31 2.83 1.19 8.48
N GLN A 32 1.87 0.40 8.94
CA GLN A 32 1.44 0.34 10.34
C GLN A 32 1.50 -1.10 10.81
N ASN A 33 2.13 -1.34 11.97
CA ASN A 33 1.98 -2.60 12.69
C ASN A 33 0.63 -2.62 13.41
N VAL A 34 -0.28 -3.50 12.97
CA VAL A 34 -1.64 -3.59 13.51
C VAL A 34 -1.71 -4.57 14.68
N ARG A 35 -1.01 -5.70 14.56
CA ARG A 35 -1.04 -6.79 15.52
C ARG A 35 0.18 -7.70 15.35
N THR A 36 0.68 -8.23 16.46
CA THR A 36 1.49 -9.46 16.46
C THR A 36 0.73 -10.57 17.17
N GLY A 37 0.54 -11.70 16.51
CA GLY A 37 -0.32 -12.81 16.94
C GLY A 37 0.21 -14.19 16.56
N ALA A 38 -0.68 -15.19 16.60
CA ALA A 38 -0.31 -16.58 16.29
C ALA A 38 -0.02 -16.79 14.79
N GLU A 39 -0.64 -15.96 13.94
CA GLU A 39 -0.50 -15.97 12.48
C GLU A 39 0.78 -15.26 12.01
N GLY A 40 1.39 -14.43 12.87
CA GLY A 40 2.53 -13.58 12.54
C GLY A 40 2.30 -12.12 12.96
N THR A 41 3.05 -11.21 12.32
CA THR A 41 2.86 -9.77 12.46
C THR A 41 2.11 -9.23 11.25
N THR A 42 1.00 -8.55 11.50
CA THR A 42 0.16 -7.94 10.48
C THR A 42 0.56 -6.49 10.27
N TYR A 43 0.92 -6.17 9.03
CA TYR A 43 1.21 -4.84 8.54
C TYR A 43 0.12 -4.36 7.61
N ARG A 44 -0.24 -3.08 7.73
CA ARG A 44 -1.01 -2.36 6.72
C ARG A 44 -0.09 -1.39 6.00
N ILE A 45 -0.08 -1.45 4.68
CA ILE A 45 0.82 -0.67 3.82
C ILE A 45 0.00 0.43 3.13
N TYR A 46 0.50 1.65 3.15
CA TYR A 46 -0.20 2.85 2.69
C TYR A 46 0.63 3.62 1.67
N ALA A 47 -0.05 4.13 0.64
CA ALA A 47 0.45 5.25 -0.17
C ALA A 47 0.07 6.55 0.55
N ILE A 48 1.06 7.40 0.85
CA ILE A 48 0.83 8.66 1.58
C ILE A 48 0.64 9.79 0.59
N LEU A 49 -0.46 10.52 0.76
CA LEU A 49 -0.96 11.55 -0.15
C LEU A 49 -1.38 12.79 0.67
N ASP A 50 -1.62 13.91 -0.01
CA ASP A 50 -2.25 15.07 0.62
C ASP A 50 -3.74 14.84 0.93
N ASP A 51 -4.30 15.68 1.80
CA ASP A 51 -5.75 15.70 2.06
C ASP A 51 -6.51 16.13 0.81
N GLY A 52 -7.51 15.33 0.41
CA GLY A 52 -8.28 15.53 -0.82
C GLY A 52 -7.67 14.88 -2.07
N ASP A 53 -6.49 14.27 -1.96
CA ASP A 53 -5.92 13.44 -3.01
C ASP A 53 -6.43 11.99 -2.89
N ARG A 54 -6.34 11.25 -3.99
CA ARG A 54 -6.82 9.87 -4.07
C ARG A 54 -5.87 8.96 -4.84
N LEU A 55 -5.89 7.68 -4.48
CA LEU A 55 -5.26 6.59 -5.22
C LEU A 55 -6.34 5.83 -5.99
N ASP A 56 -6.11 5.62 -7.29
CA ASP A 56 -7.05 4.89 -8.16
C ASP A 56 -6.53 3.52 -8.55
N ALA A 57 -5.21 3.36 -8.74
CA ALA A 57 -4.63 2.12 -9.23
C ALA A 57 -3.25 1.82 -8.65
N VAL A 58 -3.00 0.54 -8.44
CA VAL A 58 -1.68 -0.03 -8.19
C VAL A 58 -1.41 -1.03 -9.32
N ALA A 59 -0.28 -0.89 -9.99
CA ALA A 59 0.00 -1.61 -11.23
C ALA A 59 1.46 -2.05 -11.36
N GLY A 60 1.67 -3.10 -12.13
CA GLY A 60 2.95 -3.51 -12.69
C GLY A 60 2.92 -3.39 -14.21
N ASN A 61 4.01 -2.90 -14.79
CA ASN A 61 4.22 -2.86 -16.24
C ASN A 61 5.67 -3.31 -16.56
N GLY A 62 6.00 -3.45 -17.85
CA GLY A 62 7.34 -3.88 -18.29
C GLY A 62 8.48 -2.87 -18.03
N GLN A 63 8.24 -1.75 -17.34
CA GLN A 63 9.26 -0.79 -16.88
C GLN A 63 9.35 -0.75 -15.35
N GLN A 64 8.20 -0.81 -14.67
CA GLN A 64 8.07 -0.92 -13.22
C GLN A 64 7.25 -2.16 -12.91
N GLU A 65 7.93 -3.24 -12.56
CA GLU A 65 7.27 -4.45 -12.11
C GLU A 65 6.59 -4.18 -10.77
N LEU A 66 5.44 -4.83 -10.56
CA LEU A 66 4.79 -4.88 -9.26
C LEU A 66 5.30 -6.11 -8.54
N SER A 67 5.86 -5.90 -7.36
CA SER A 67 6.31 -6.97 -6.47
C SER A 67 5.96 -6.66 -5.03
N MET A 68 5.35 -7.63 -4.34
CA MET A 68 5.19 -7.61 -2.89
C MET A 68 5.77 -8.89 -2.34
N THR A 69 6.86 -8.76 -1.59
CA THR A 69 7.71 -9.90 -1.19
C THR A 69 7.72 -10.08 0.30
N SER A 70 7.77 -11.30 0.81
CA SER A 70 8.03 -11.57 2.23
C SER A 70 9.23 -12.51 2.43
N ILE A 71 10.06 -12.22 3.44
CA ILE A 71 11.21 -13.07 3.77
C ILE A 71 10.80 -14.49 4.16
N ASN A 72 9.71 -14.63 4.93
CA ASN A 72 9.22 -15.93 5.43
C ASN A 72 7.82 -16.27 4.90
N GLY A 73 7.43 -15.65 3.79
CA GLY A 73 6.12 -15.83 3.18
C GLY A 73 4.99 -15.12 3.93
N PHE A 74 3.85 -15.08 3.26
CA PHE A 74 2.61 -14.51 3.77
C PHE A 74 1.73 -15.57 4.42
N TYR A 75 1.10 -15.19 5.52
CA TYR A 75 -0.03 -15.94 6.05
C TYR A 75 -1.23 -15.77 5.11
N GLN A 76 -1.83 -16.90 4.74
CA GLN A 76 -3.04 -16.95 3.92
C GLN A 76 -4.11 -17.79 4.63
N ASN A 77 -5.35 -17.30 4.65
CA ASN A 77 -6.49 -17.95 5.28
C ASN A 77 -7.39 -18.62 4.24
N ALA A 78 -7.71 -19.89 4.45
CA ALA A 78 -8.55 -20.65 3.52
C ALA A 78 -9.99 -20.13 3.37
N ASN A 79 -10.44 -19.22 4.25
CA ASN A 79 -11.75 -18.57 4.19
C ASN A 79 -11.70 -17.14 3.66
N GLY A 80 -10.52 -16.59 3.37
CA GLY A 80 -10.36 -15.29 2.75
C GLY A 80 -9.98 -15.40 1.28
N GLY A 81 -9.10 -14.52 0.84
CA GLY A 81 -8.67 -14.46 -0.56
C GLY A 81 -7.76 -13.26 -0.85
N PRO A 82 -7.34 -13.10 -2.12
CA PRO A 82 -6.22 -12.22 -2.45
C PRO A 82 -6.56 -10.73 -2.36
N THR A 83 -7.83 -10.38 -2.27
CA THR A 83 -8.27 -8.99 -2.21
C THR A 83 -9.22 -8.73 -1.04
N SER A 84 -9.35 -7.46 -0.65
CA SER A 84 -10.28 -7.05 0.41
C SER A 84 -11.74 -7.45 0.15
N LYS A 85 -12.11 -7.77 -1.10
CA LYS A 85 -13.45 -8.25 -1.45
C LYS A 85 -13.73 -9.67 -0.99
N GLU A 86 -12.71 -10.49 -0.78
CA GLU A 86 -12.85 -11.85 -0.25
C GLU A 86 -12.84 -11.88 1.29
N ILE A 87 -12.53 -10.77 1.96
CA ILE A 87 -12.45 -10.69 3.42
C ILE A 87 -13.82 -10.31 4.01
N ASN A 88 -14.63 -11.31 4.37
CA ASN A 88 -15.95 -11.08 4.96
C ASN A 88 -15.89 -10.91 6.49
N SER A 89 -15.92 -9.66 6.96
CA SER A 89 -15.85 -9.30 8.39
C SER A 89 -16.88 -10.01 9.28
N ASN A 90 -18.04 -10.41 8.76
CA ASN A 90 -19.06 -11.15 9.53
C ASN A 90 -18.58 -12.54 10.00
N PHE A 91 -17.53 -13.09 9.38
CA PHE A 91 -16.97 -14.40 9.74
C PHE A 91 -15.93 -14.33 10.86
N PHE A 92 -15.46 -13.16 11.27
CA PHE A 92 -14.39 -13.04 12.28
C PHE A 92 -14.77 -13.63 13.64
N ALA A 93 -16.06 -13.65 14.00
CA ALA A 93 -16.51 -14.31 15.23
C ALA A 93 -16.40 -15.85 15.19
N PHE A 94 -16.35 -16.45 14.00
CA PHE A 94 -16.30 -17.89 13.77
C PHE A 94 -14.92 -18.37 13.33
N VAL A 95 -14.22 -17.54 12.55
CA VAL A 95 -12.85 -17.76 12.06
C VAL A 95 -12.00 -16.52 12.39
N PRO A 96 -11.60 -16.31 13.66
CA PRO A 96 -10.88 -15.10 14.06
C PRO A 96 -9.55 -14.89 13.35
N SER A 97 -8.91 -15.97 12.89
CA SER A 97 -7.64 -15.90 12.17
C SER A 97 -7.79 -15.26 10.78
N MET A 98 -9.01 -15.19 10.22
CA MET A 98 -9.28 -14.61 8.90
C MET A 98 -9.12 -13.09 8.88
N GLU A 99 -9.26 -12.41 10.01
CA GLU A 99 -9.04 -10.96 10.10
C GLU A 99 -7.58 -10.58 9.75
N TRP A 100 -6.66 -11.53 9.94
CA TRP A 100 -5.23 -11.35 9.75
C TRP A 100 -4.74 -11.94 8.43
N ASP A 101 -5.65 -12.22 7.50
CA ASP A 101 -5.30 -12.69 6.16
C ASP A 101 -4.50 -11.63 5.38
N SER A 102 -3.73 -12.09 4.38
CA SER A 102 -2.94 -11.22 3.52
C SER A 102 -3.68 -10.93 2.21
N TYR A 103 -3.98 -9.66 1.94
CA TYR A 103 -4.74 -9.24 0.78
C TYR A 103 -4.33 -7.86 0.28
N VAL A 104 -4.61 -7.58 -1.00
CA VAL A 104 -4.45 -6.25 -1.59
C VAL A 104 -5.77 -5.47 -1.62
N THR A 105 -5.67 -4.14 -1.66
CA THR A 105 -6.84 -3.26 -1.69
C THR A 105 -6.53 -1.88 -2.25
N VAL A 106 -7.56 -1.05 -2.35
CA VAL A 106 -7.49 0.41 -2.41
C VAL A 106 -8.48 0.91 -1.37
N GLY A 107 -7.94 1.33 -0.22
CA GLY A 107 -8.65 1.90 0.93
C GLY A 107 -9.44 0.90 1.79
N ALA A 108 -10.41 0.21 1.21
CA ALA A 108 -11.34 -0.65 1.96
C ALA A 108 -10.63 -1.86 2.59
N LEU A 109 -10.91 -2.14 3.87
CA LEU A 109 -10.36 -3.29 4.59
C LEU A 109 -11.06 -4.59 4.19
N TYR A 110 -12.38 -4.56 4.14
CA TYR A 110 -13.20 -5.78 4.09
C TYR A 110 -14.26 -5.70 3.00
N GLN A 111 -14.96 -6.81 2.77
CA GLN A 111 -16.04 -6.93 1.78
C GLN A 111 -17.18 -5.93 2.06
N ASP A 112 -17.42 -5.57 3.32
CA ASP A 112 -18.44 -4.58 3.70
C ASP A 112 -18.05 -3.13 3.38
N GLY A 113 -16.82 -2.91 2.92
CA GLY A 113 -16.32 -1.59 2.55
C GLY A 113 -15.79 -0.75 3.68
N THR A 114 -15.67 -1.28 4.91
CA THR A 114 -15.09 -0.55 6.04
C THR A 114 -13.74 0.08 5.67
N PRO A 115 -13.49 1.38 5.95
CA PRO A 115 -14.36 2.35 6.63
C PRO A 115 -15.31 3.18 5.73
N PHE A 116 -15.31 2.95 4.41
CA PHE A 116 -16.02 3.75 3.40
C PHE A 116 -17.47 3.30 3.11
N GLY A 117 -17.85 2.10 3.56
CA GLY A 117 -19.22 1.57 3.40
C GLY A 117 -19.50 0.87 2.07
N SER A 118 -18.53 0.82 1.15
CA SER A 118 -18.56 -0.07 -0.03
C SER A 118 -17.15 -0.52 -0.43
N ASN A 119 -17.06 -1.65 -1.13
CA ASN A 119 -15.81 -2.18 -1.67
C ASN A 119 -15.96 -2.57 -3.16
N GLU A 120 -15.62 -1.62 -4.03
CA GLU A 120 -15.69 -1.73 -5.49
C GLU A 120 -14.30 -1.95 -6.11
N LEU A 121 -13.42 -2.66 -5.40
CA LEU A 121 -12.11 -3.05 -5.93
C LEU A 121 -12.26 -3.94 -7.18
N ASN A 122 -11.47 -3.64 -8.20
CA ASN A 122 -11.35 -4.42 -9.42
C ASN A 122 -9.89 -4.81 -9.64
N ASN A 123 -9.66 -5.86 -10.42
CA ASN A 123 -8.33 -6.25 -10.84
C ASN A 123 -8.33 -6.83 -12.25
N VAL A 124 -7.22 -6.71 -12.95
CA VAL A 124 -6.99 -7.27 -14.29
C VAL A 124 -5.53 -7.66 -14.43
N GLY A 125 -5.26 -8.79 -15.11
CA GLY A 125 -3.89 -9.24 -15.37
C GLY A 125 -3.13 -9.77 -14.14
N MET A 126 -3.81 -9.94 -13.00
CA MET A 126 -3.21 -10.47 -11.77
C MET A 126 -3.19 -12.00 -11.76
N GLN A 127 -2.10 -12.58 -11.25
CA GLN A 127 -1.94 -14.03 -11.06
C GLN A 127 -1.77 -14.33 -9.58
N TRP A 128 -2.84 -14.78 -8.93
CA TRP A 128 -2.90 -14.88 -7.47
C TRP A 128 -2.30 -16.16 -6.88
N GLY A 129 -2.07 -17.20 -7.69
CA GLY A 129 -1.76 -18.54 -7.19
C GLY A 129 -0.51 -18.62 -6.31
N ALA A 130 0.53 -17.83 -6.59
CA ALA A 130 1.72 -17.77 -5.74
C ALA A 130 1.43 -17.05 -4.41
N PHE A 131 0.77 -15.90 -4.48
CA PHE A 131 0.40 -15.10 -3.32
C PHE A 131 -0.54 -15.84 -2.36
N GLU A 132 -1.61 -16.45 -2.90
CA GLU A 132 -2.56 -17.28 -2.14
C GLU A 132 -1.93 -18.58 -1.61
N GLY A 133 -0.80 -18.99 -2.18
CA GLY A 133 0.04 -20.07 -1.67
C GLY A 133 0.99 -19.64 -0.54
N GLY A 134 0.93 -18.37 -0.11
CA GLY A 134 1.83 -17.76 0.88
C GLY A 134 3.17 -17.29 0.32
N GLY A 135 3.34 -17.29 -1.01
CA GLY A 135 4.53 -16.78 -1.70
C GLY A 135 4.40 -15.31 -2.10
N ASP A 136 5.40 -14.80 -2.80
CA ASP A 136 5.41 -13.41 -3.24
C ASP A 136 4.32 -13.11 -4.29
N LEU A 137 3.85 -11.87 -4.32
CA LEU A 137 3.01 -11.35 -5.39
C LEU A 137 3.90 -10.67 -6.42
N PHE A 138 3.79 -11.08 -7.69
CA PHE A 138 4.55 -10.49 -8.79
C PHE A 138 3.68 -10.33 -10.04
N THR A 139 3.80 -9.20 -10.73
CA THR A 139 3.25 -9.00 -12.07
C THR A 139 3.97 -7.87 -12.80
N ASP A 140 4.11 -8.00 -14.12
CA ASP A 140 4.66 -7.00 -15.03
C ASP A 140 3.60 -6.46 -16.01
N ASN A 141 2.33 -6.82 -15.82
CA ASN A 141 1.21 -6.39 -16.67
C ASN A 141 -0.16 -6.51 -15.96
N GLY A 142 -0.16 -6.40 -14.64
CA GLY A 142 -1.34 -6.55 -13.80
C GLY A 142 -1.62 -5.30 -12.98
N THR A 143 -2.88 -5.11 -12.61
CA THR A 143 -3.30 -3.99 -11.77
C THR A 143 -4.52 -4.36 -10.92
N TRP A 144 -4.60 -3.79 -9.73
CA TRP A 144 -5.85 -3.62 -9.01
C TRP A 144 -6.18 -2.13 -8.88
N PHE A 145 -7.46 -1.80 -8.97
CA PHE A 145 -7.91 -0.42 -9.12
C PHE A 145 -9.35 -0.23 -8.65
N VAL A 146 -9.71 1.04 -8.46
CA VAL A 146 -11.07 1.52 -8.24
C VAL A 146 -11.37 2.63 -9.25
N THR A 147 -12.65 2.88 -9.51
CA THR A 147 -13.03 3.99 -10.38
C THR A 147 -13.04 5.32 -9.62
N PRO A 148 -12.81 6.47 -10.28
CA PRO A 148 -12.74 7.79 -9.63
C PRO A 148 -14.00 8.25 -8.88
N ASP A 149 -15.12 7.54 -8.99
CA ASP A 149 -16.36 7.81 -8.26
C ASP A 149 -16.46 7.05 -6.93
N GLN A 150 -15.50 6.17 -6.62
CA GLN A 150 -15.48 5.38 -5.39
C GLN A 150 -14.71 6.12 -4.29
N GLU A 151 -15.36 6.33 -3.15
CA GLU A 151 -14.81 7.04 -1.99
C GLU A 151 -13.63 6.28 -1.35
N GLN A 152 -13.56 4.96 -1.52
CA GLN A 152 -12.44 4.15 -1.00
C GLN A 152 -11.07 4.50 -1.60
N GLY A 153 -11.03 5.25 -2.70
CA GLY A 153 -9.78 5.77 -3.26
C GLY A 153 -9.26 7.01 -2.54
N GLU A 154 -10.10 7.71 -1.78
CA GLU A 154 -9.76 8.97 -1.11
C GLU A 154 -8.78 8.74 0.05
N ALA A 155 -7.79 9.62 0.19
CA ALA A 155 -6.85 9.57 1.29
C ALA A 155 -7.56 9.92 2.62
N ILE A 156 -7.37 9.07 3.62
CA ILE A 156 -7.90 9.31 4.98
C ILE A 156 -6.76 9.37 6.00
N LEU A 157 -7.03 10.00 7.13
CA LEU A 157 -6.03 10.15 8.18
C LEU A 157 -5.69 8.80 8.84
N HIS A 158 -4.41 8.42 8.76
CA HIS A 158 -3.83 7.27 9.46
C HIS A 158 -2.87 7.74 10.55
N SER A 159 -2.69 6.92 11.58
CA SER A 159 -1.79 7.20 12.71
C SER A 159 -0.94 5.98 13.05
N ASN A 160 0.15 6.22 13.80
CA ASN A 160 1.18 5.22 14.10
C ASN A 160 1.83 4.65 12.83
N LEU A 161 2.06 5.53 11.85
CA LEU A 161 2.77 5.21 10.63
C LEU A 161 4.29 5.14 10.88
N GLU A 162 4.92 4.20 10.20
CA GLU A 162 6.36 3.99 10.09
C GLU A 162 6.76 3.91 8.60
N GLY A 163 8.03 4.13 8.27
CA GLY A 163 8.51 4.14 6.87
C GLY A 163 9.03 5.51 6.43
N ASP A 164 8.73 5.91 5.19
CA ASP A 164 9.17 7.21 4.64
C ASP A 164 8.48 8.37 5.38
N VAL A 165 7.21 8.17 5.75
CA VAL A 165 6.42 9.09 6.56
C VAL A 165 6.08 8.43 7.89
N THR A 166 6.26 9.17 8.98
CA THR A 166 6.07 8.65 10.35
C THR A 166 5.05 9.46 11.14
N GLY A 167 4.40 8.84 12.11
CA GLY A 167 3.41 9.50 12.96
C GLY A 167 2.00 9.43 12.37
N ALA A 168 1.47 10.56 11.89
CA ALA A 168 0.15 10.62 11.29
C ALA A 168 0.17 11.37 9.97
N ALA A 169 -0.51 10.83 8.96
CA ALA A 169 -0.60 11.39 7.62
C ALA A 169 -1.86 10.88 6.91
N PHE A 170 -2.28 11.57 5.86
CA PHE A 170 -3.33 11.10 4.96
C PHE A 170 -2.76 10.03 4.03
N GLY A 171 -3.52 8.98 3.78
CA GLY A 171 -3.07 7.94 2.87
C GLY A 171 -4.18 6.97 2.50
N VAL A 172 -3.84 6.09 1.57
CA VAL A 172 -4.72 5.04 1.08
C VAL A 172 -4.08 3.69 1.33
N LEU A 173 -4.82 2.79 1.98
CA LEU A 173 -4.39 1.41 2.20
C LEU A 173 -4.26 0.69 0.86
N ILE A 174 -3.10 0.09 0.60
CA ILE A 174 -2.87 -0.69 -0.62
C ILE A 174 -2.83 -2.20 -0.37
N ALA A 175 -2.51 -2.61 0.86
CA ALA A 175 -2.50 -4.01 1.26
C ALA A 175 -2.49 -4.16 2.79
N GLN A 176 -3.04 -5.27 3.24
CA GLN A 176 -2.75 -5.83 4.55
C GLN A 176 -1.97 -7.13 4.32
N VAL A 177 -0.84 -7.28 5.00
CA VAL A 177 -0.01 -8.49 4.90
C VAL A 177 0.35 -8.99 6.28
N THR A 178 0.28 -10.29 6.49
CA THR A 178 0.73 -10.92 7.73
C THR A 178 1.93 -11.79 7.43
N THR A 179 3.05 -11.48 8.09
CA THR A 179 4.33 -12.15 7.88
C THR A 179 4.76 -12.89 9.14
N THR A 180 5.47 -14.00 8.97
CA THR A 180 5.99 -14.80 10.10
C THR A 180 7.45 -14.48 10.43
N ALA A 181 8.00 -13.42 9.84
CA ALA A 181 9.37 -12.98 10.12
C ALA A 181 9.50 -12.38 11.53
N THR A 182 10.68 -12.49 12.11
CA THR A 182 10.97 -11.98 13.45
C THR A 182 12.34 -11.33 13.48
N GLY A 183 12.38 -10.02 13.72
CA GLY A 183 13.61 -9.31 14.10
C GLY A 183 14.31 -8.49 13.01
N GLY A 184 13.63 -8.12 11.92
CA GLY A 184 14.20 -7.30 10.85
C GLY A 184 13.14 -6.75 9.90
N ILE A 185 13.57 -6.36 8.69
CA ILE A 185 12.66 -6.09 7.56
C ILE A 185 11.92 -7.40 7.25
N ASP A 186 10.62 -7.34 7.07
CA ASP A 186 9.77 -8.52 6.84
C ASP A 186 9.48 -8.72 5.36
N GLY A 187 9.57 -7.65 4.57
CA GLY A 187 9.27 -7.68 3.15
C GLY A 187 9.49 -6.35 2.44
N THR A 188 9.19 -6.35 1.14
CA THR A 188 9.30 -5.16 0.29
C THR A 188 8.12 -5.01 -0.63
N PHE A 189 7.83 -3.76 -1.03
CA PHE A 189 6.85 -3.41 -2.04
C PHE A 189 7.47 -2.55 -3.12
N SER A 190 7.23 -2.91 -4.38
CA SER A 190 7.52 -2.12 -5.57
C SER A 190 6.30 -2.11 -6.49
N GLY A 191 6.10 -1.03 -7.23
CA GLY A 191 5.00 -0.92 -8.18
C GLY A 191 4.75 0.51 -8.65
N LEU A 192 3.89 0.65 -9.65
CA LEU A 192 3.39 1.92 -10.15
C LEU A 192 2.08 2.27 -9.43
N LEU A 193 2.05 3.45 -8.83
CA LEU A 193 0.86 4.05 -8.22
C LEU A 193 0.31 5.15 -9.11
N GLN A 194 -1.02 5.24 -9.22
CA GLN A 194 -1.68 6.27 -10.00
C GLN A 194 -2.94 6.76 -9.30
N GLY A 195 -3.24 8.03 -9.44
CA GLY A 195 -4.40 8.63 -8.80
C GLY A 195 -4.71 10.03 -9.33
N LYS A 196 -5.42 10.79 -8.50
CA LYS A 196 -5.75 12.19 -8.76
C LYS A 196 -5.47 13.06 -7.55
N ASP A 197 -5.12 14.30 -7.81
CA ASP A 197 -5.04 15.33 -6.78
C ASP A 197 -6.42 15.92 -6.48
N ALA A 198 -6.47 16.80 -5.47
CA ALA A 198 -7.66 17.58 -5.12
C ALA A 198 -8.22 18.46 -6.26
N ASN A 199 -7.43 18.76 -7.30
CA ASN A 199 -7.86 19.49 -8.49
C ASN A 199 -8.41 18.56 -9.60
N GLY A 200 -8.24 17.25 -9.46
CA GLY A 200 -8.62 16.22 -10.43
C GLY A 200 -7.54 15.94 -11.49
N ASP A 201 -6.36 16.55 -11.36
CA ASP A 201 -5.19 16.29 -12.19
C ASP A 201 -4.61 14.91 -11.83
N THR A 202 -4.08 14.21 -12.82
CA THR A 202 -3.59 12.85 -12.63
C THR A 202 -2.12 12.84 -12.27
N TRP A 203 -1.76 12.12 -11.20
CA TRP A 203 -0.40 11.78 -10.84
C TRP A 203 -0.07 10.32 -11.06
N GLN A 204 1.23 10.06 -11.16
CA GLN A 204 1.80 8.73 -11.18
C GLN A 204 3.12 8.72 -10.40
N ALA A 205 3.36 7.66 -9.63
CA ALA A 205 4.59 7.49 -8.87
C ALA A 205 5.10 6.04 -8.98
N ASN A 206 6.40 5.87 -9.19
CA ASN A 206 7.04 4.56 -9.07
C ASN A 206 7.54 4.40 -7.64
N VAL A 207 7.23 3.26 -7.03
CA VAL A 207 7.79 2.82 -5.76
C VAL A 207 8.77 1.70 -6.05
N ASP A 208 10.00 1.84 -5.57
CA ASP A 208 11.07 0.87 -5.76
C ASP A 208 11.62 0.40 -4.41
N GLY A 209 11.22 -0.80 -4.00
CA GLY A 209 11.78 -1.50 -2.84
C GLY A 209 11.42 -0.90 -1.49
N PHE A 210 10.22 -0.34 -1.32
CA PHE A 210 9.74 0.14 -0.02
C PHE A 210 9.76 -1.02 0.99
N GLN A 211 10.43 -0.82 2.11
CA GLN A 211 10.62 -1.86 3.12
C GLN A 211 9.54 -1.75 4.21
N TYR A 212 8.92 -2.88 4.56
CA TYR A 212 8.03 -2.98 5.71
C TYR A 212 8.53 -4.05 6.69
N GLY A 213 8.19 -3.86 7.95
CA GLY A 213 8.75 -4.64 9.06
C GLY A 213 10.09 -4.11 9.56
N GLY A 214 10.34 -4.35 10.85
CA GLY A 214 11.54 -3.91 11.55
C GLY A 214 11.48 -2.46 12.06
N VAL A 215 12.49 -2.06 12.83
CA VAL A 215 12.71 -0.65 13.16
C VAL A 215 13.45 -0.02 11.99
N VAL A 216 12.72 0.60 11.05
CA VAL A 216 13.34 1.51 10.07
C VAL A 216 13.78 2.74 10.86
N PRO A 217 15.09 3.00 11.04
CA PRO A 217 15.51 4.21 11.70
C PRO A 217 15.06 5.38 10.83
N ALA A 218 14.21 6.25 11.37
CA ALA A 218 13.81 7.49 10.71
C ALA A 218 15.08 8.15 10.13
N PRO A 219 15.06 8.71 8.91
CA PRO A 219 16.26 9.26 8.26
C PRO A 219 17.09 10.21 9.16
N GLY A 220 16.43 10.92 10.10
CA GLY A 220 17.08 11.77 11.09
C GLY A 220 17.90 11.06 12.19
N ALA A 221 17.64 9.79 12.50
CA ALA A 221 18.37 9.04 13.52
C ALA A 221 19.80 8.66 13.07
N LEU A 222 20.03 8.49 11.76
CA LEU A 222 21.36 8.27 11.19
C LEU A 222 22.22 9.55 11.21
N ALA A 223 21.59 10.72 11.03
CA ALA A 223 22.30 12.00 11.04
C ALA A 223 22.85 12.36 12.44
N LEU A 224 22.15 11.99 13.52
CA LEU A 224 22.56 12.29 14.90
C LEU A 224 23.72 11.39 15.39
N LEU A 225 23.82 10.15 14.90
CA LEU A 225 24.96 9.28 15.19
C LEU A 225 26.26 9.82 14.56
N GLY A 226 26.16 10.47 13.39
CA GLY A 226 27.28 11.12 12.71
C GLY A 226 27.85 12.34 13.46
N LEU A 227 27.01 13.11 14.17
CA LEU A 227 27.46 14.27 14.96
C LEU A 227 28.02 13.91 16.34
N ALA A 228 27.56 12.81 16.96
CA ALA A 228 28.08 12.37 18.27
C ALA A 228 29.55 11.91 18.21
N GLY A 229 30.04 11.45 17.04
CA GLY A 229 31.43 11.02 16.85
C GLY A 229 32.47 12.15 16.80
N LEU A 230 32.05 13.41 16.64
CA LEU A 230 32.95 14.56 16.48
C LEU A 230 33.24 15.33 17.79
N ALA A 231 32.51 15.05 18.86
CA ALA A 231 32.61 15.78 20.13
C ALA A 231 33.51 15.10 21.18
N GLY A 232 34.70 14.63 20.79
CA GLY A 232 35.49 13.72 21.64
C GLY A 232 37.01 13.85 21.60
N ARG A 233 37.62 15.05 21.52
CA ARG A 233 39.07 15.17 21.85
C ARG A 233 39.55 16.56 22.28
N ARG A 234 39.17 17.03 23.48
CA ARG A 234 39.96 18.06 24.18
C ARG A 234 41.05 17.39 25.02
N ARG A 235 42.27 17.29 24.47
CA ARG A 235 43.48 16.94 25.24
C ARG A 235 43.78 18.06 26.24
N ARG A 236 43.68 17.78 27.55
CA ARG A 236 44.37 18.56 28.58
C ARG A 236 45.87 18.21 28.53
N ARG A 237 46.74 19.21 28.51
CA ARG A 237 48.14 19.07 28.93
C ARG A 237 48.36 19.96 30.15
N ALA A 238 49.19 19.42 31.04
CA ALA A 238 49.65 19.98 32.31
C ALA A 238 50.31 21.34 32.15
#